data_AF-A0A842QM23-F1
#
_entry.id   AF-A0A842QM23-F1
#
_cell.length_a   1.000
_cell.length_b   1.000
_cell.length_c   1.000
_cell.angle_alpha   90.00
_cell.angle_beta   90.00
_cell.angle_gamma   90.00
#
_symmetry.space_group_name_H-M   'P 1'
#
loop_
_entity.id
_entity.type
_entity.pdbx_description
1 polymer ?
#
loop_
_entity_poly.entity_id
_entity_poly.type
_entity_poly.pdbx_seq_one_letter_code
_entity_poly.pdbx_strand_id
1 'polypeptide(L)' 'MKKVKIYSTPTCPWCRKAKSYLEDKGVEFEDVDVSRDHEAQHEMVEKSGQMGVPVLDIKGRIIVGFDQNAIEQALAV' A
#
# COMPACT_ATOMS: atom_id res chain seq x y z
N MET A 1 -10.97 -12.60 -7.63
CA MET A 1 -9.94 -12.65 -6.57
C MET A 1 -9.27 -11.28 -6.50
N LYS A 2 -9.76 -10.40 -5.63
CA LYS A 2 -9.28 -9.01 -5.52
C LYS A 2 -8.03 -9.00 -4.62
N LYS A 3 -6.85 -9.28 -5.17
CA LYS A 3 -5.59 -9.22 -4.39
C LYS A 3 -5.19 -7.75 -4.23
N VAL A 4 -5.54 -7.15 -3.10
CA VAL A 4 -4.95 -5.86 -2.69
C VAL A 4 -3.60 -6.15 -2.06
N LYS A 5 -2.57 -5.36 -2.36
CA LYS A 5 -1.28 -5.42 -1.69
C LYS A 5 -0.97 -4.06 -1.08
N ILE A 6 -0.38 -4.06 0.11
CA ILE A 6 0.13 -2.87 0.75
C ILE A 6 1.61 -3.05 1.04
N TYR A 7 2.42 -2.23 0.41
CA TYR A 7 3.83 -2.09 0.69
C TYR A 7 3.97 -1.15 1.87
N SER A 8 4.38 -1.71 3.00
CA SER A 8 4.52 -1.00 4.25
C SER A 8 5.94 -1.08 4.80
N THR A 9 6.25 -0.18 5.72
CA THR A 9 7.45 -0.27 6.55
C THR A 9 7.05 -0.31 8.03
N PRO A 10 7.75 -1.11 8.84
CA PRO A 10 7.38 -1.33 10.24
C PRO A 10 7.63 -0.09 11.09
N THR A 11 8.48 0.81 10.61
CA THR A 11 8.84 2.07 11.26
C THR A 11 7.88 3.22 10.93
N CYS A 12 6.93 3.04 10.01
CA CYS A 12 6.11 4.15 9.51
C CYS A 12 4.67 4.11 10.06
N PRO A 13 4.24 5.10 10.87
CA PRO A 13 2.91 5.11 11.49
C PRO A 13 1.78 5.24 10.46
N TRP A 14 2.06 5.83 9.30
CA TRP A 14 1.11 5.97 8.19
C TRP A 14 0.70 4.63 7.57
N CYS A 15 1.64 3.69 7.49
CA CYS A 15 1.35 2.34 7.00
C CYS A 15 0.33 1.63 7.89
N ARG A 16 0.46 1.76 9.21
CA ARG A 16 -0.45 1.15 10.18
C ARG A 16 -1.87 1.70 10.05
N LYS A 17 -2.00 3.02 9.82
CA LYS A 17 -3.29 3.64 9.50
C LYS A 17 -3.90 3.10 8.21
N ALA A 18 -3.11 2.91 7.15
CA ALA A 18 -3.60 2.37 5.89
C ALA A 18 -4.13 0.94 6.04
N LYS A 19 -3.42 0.08 6.78
CA LYS A 19 -3.88 -1.28 7.09
C LYS A 19 -5.22 -1.26 7.83
N SER A 20 -5.31 -0.51 8.93
CA SER A 20 -6.57 -0.40 9.67
C SER A 20 -7.71 0.17 8.82
N TYR A 21 -7.44 1.09 7.89
CA TYR A 21 -8.46 1.63 6.98
C TYR A 21 -9.00 0.56 6.02
N LEU A 22 -8.11 -0.29 5.48
CA LEU A 22 -8.50 -1.40 4.63
C LEU A 22 -9.25 -2.49 5.42
N GLU A 23 -8.82 -2.80 6.65
CA GLU A 23 -9.52 -3.72 7.54
C GLU A 23 -10.91 -3.22 7.91
N ASP A 24 -11.06 -1.93 8.22
CA ASP A 24 -12.35 -1.29 8.52
C ASP A 24 -13.32 -1.38 7.33
N LYS A 25 -12.79 -1.28 6.10
CA LYS A 25 -13.57 -1.47 4.87
C LYS A 25 -13.86 -2.94 4.56
N GLY A 26 -13.35 -3.89 5.33
CA GLY A 26 -13.54 -5.33 5.12
C GLY A 26 -12.85 -5.85 3.86
N VAL A 27 -11.74 -5.23 3.46
CA VAL A 27 -11.01 -5.57 2.24
C VAL A 27 -9.84 -6.47 2.60
N GLU A 28 -9.76 -7.65 1.98
CA GLU A 28 -8.57 -8.50 2.10
C GLU A 28 -7.39 -7.86 1.38
N PHE A 29 -6.29 -7.65 2.11
CA PHE A 29 -5.03 -7.14 1.57
C PHE A 29 -3.84 -7.97 2.06
N GLU A 30 -2.80 -8.01 1.24
CA GLU A 30 -1.52 -8.61 1.54
C GLU A 30 -0.54 -7.53 1.99
N ASP A 31 -0.03 -7.65 3.20
CA ASP A 31 0.97 -6.75 3.75
C ASP A 31 2.38 -7.20 3.36
N VAL A 32 3.10 -6.33 2.65
CA VAL A 32 4.46 -6.56 2.16
C VAL A 32 5.39 -5.58 2.85
N ASP A 33 6.30 -6.08 3.69
CA ASP A 33 7.24 -5.25 4.43
C ASP A 33 8.48 -4.92 3.57
N VAL A 34 8.51 -3.72 2.98
CA VAL A 34 9.63 -3.30 2.13
C VAL A 34 10.90 -2.96 2.91
N SER A 35 10.84 -2.88 4.24
CA SER A 35 12.04 -2.69 5.06
C SER A 35 12.83 -3.99 5.21
N ARG A 36 12.17 -5.14 5.07
CA ARG A 36 12.82 -6.46 5.13
C ARG A 36 13.07 -7.02 3.74
N ASP A 37 12.21 -6.67 2.79
CA ASP A 37 12.32 -7.08 1.39
C ASP A 37 12.88 -5.95 0.52
N HIS A 38 14.19 -6.01 0.26
CA HIS A 38 14.87 -5.11 -0.69
C HIS A 38 14.25 -5.17 -2.09
N GLU A 39 13.76 -6.34 -2.51
CA GLU A 39 13.10 -6.52 -3.80
C GLU A 39 11.78 -5.75 -3.86
N ALA A 40 10.99 -5.79 -2.78
CA ALA A 40 9.76 -5.02 -2.67
C ALA A 40 10.03 -3.51 -2.57
N GLN A 41 11.15 -3.09 -1.97
CA GLN A 41 11.59 -1.70 -2.01
C GLN A 41 11.94 -1.25 -3.42
N HIS A 42 12.61 -2.11 -4.21
CA HIS A 42 12.94 -1.82 -5.60
C HIS A 42 11.69 -1.77 -6.47
N GLU A 43 10.79 -2.76 -6.31
CA GLU A 43 9.51 -2.80 -7.01
C GLU A 43 8.64 -1.58 -6.65
N MET A 44 8.67 -1.14 -5.39
CA MET A 44 8.04 0.10 -4.94
C MET A 44 8.59 1.29 -5.72
N VAL A 45 9.92 1.46 -5.78
CA VAL A 45 10.55 2.58 -6.51
C VAL A 45 10.26 2.53 -8.00
N GLU A 46 10.29 1.36 -8.62
CA GLU A 46 9.98 1.17 -10.04
C GLU A 46 8.49 1.46 -10.35
N LYS A 47 7.57 1.02 -9.49
CA LYS A 47 6.13 1.27 -9.64
C LYS A 47 5.73 2.71 -9.35
N SER A 48 6.38 3.29 -8.35
CA SER A 48 6.00 4.56 -7.73
C SER A 48 6.73 5.76 -8.34
N GLY A 49 7.92 5.53 -8.90
CA GLY A 49 8.84 6.57 -9.32
C GLY A 49 9.46 7.35 -8.16
N GLN A 50 9.15 6.98 -6.90
CA GLN A 50 9.72 7.60 -5.70
C GLN A 50 10.08 6.55 -4.65
N MET A 51 11.06 6.87 -3.80
CA MET A 51 11.45 6.06 -2.63
C MET A 51 10.52 6.26 -1.42
N GLY A 52 9.30 6.74 -1.64
CA GLY A 52 8.35 7.11 -0.60
C GLY A 52 7.41 5.96 -0.25
N VAL A 53 7.40 5.57 1.03
CA VAL A 53 6.39 4.70 1.64
C VAL A 53 5.28 5.53 2.27
N PRO A 54 4.04 5.02 2.37
CA PRO A 54 3.54 3.70 1.93
C PRO A 54 3.25 3.62 0.42
N VAL A 55 3.18 2.40 -0.14
CA VAL A 55 2.64 2.18 -1.50
C VAL A 55 1.55 1.13 -1.43
N LEU A 56 0.43 1.33 -2.12
CA LEU A 56 -0.70 0.41 -2.14
C LEU A 56 -1.01 0.00 -3.56
N ASP A 57 -1.12 -1.30 -3.81
CA ASP A 57 -1.67 -1.86 -5.04
C ASP A 57 -3.10 -2.33 -4.76
N ILE A 58 -4.09 -1.58 -5.23
CA ILE A 58 -5.51 -1.91 -5.08
C ILE A 58 -6.06 -2.24 -6.46
N LYS A 59 -6.23 -3.53 -6.77
CA LYS A 59 -6.76 -4.01 -8.07
C LYS A 59 -5.97 -3.48 -9.29
N GLY A 60 -4.64 -3.41 -9.20
CA GLY A 60 -3.79 -2.84 -10.25
C GLY A 60 -3.75 -1.30 -10.27
N ARG A 61 -4.38 -0.65 -9.30
CA ARG A 61 -4.26 0.79 -9.06
C ARG A 61 -3.15 0.99 -8.03
N ILE A 62 -2.04 1.54 -8.51
CA ILE A 62 -0.87 1.81 -7.67
C ILE A 62 -1.04 3.21 -7.08
N ILE A 63 -1.12 3.25 -5.77
CA ILE A 63 -1.18 4.45 -4.97
C ILE A 63 0.14 4.59 -4.26
N VAL A 64 0.69 5.78 -4.35
CA VAL A 64 1.97 6.11 -3.79
C VAL A 64 1.76 7.11 -2.67
N GLY A 65 2.45 6.89 -1.55
CA GLY A 65 2.25 7.65 -0.33
C GLY A 65 0.98 7.23 0.42
N PHE A 66 0.78 7.90 1.56
CA PHE A 66 -0.44 7.76 2.34
C PHE A 66 -1.48 8.77 1.85
N ASP A 67 -2.06 8.49 0.69
CA ASP A 67 -3.13 9.31 0.14
C ASP A 67 -4.49 8.69 0.47
N GLN A 68 -5.10 9.16 1.58
CA GLN A 68 -6.44 8.72 2.00
C GLN A 68 -7.45 8.82 0.85
N ASN A 69 -7.40 9.90 0.08
CA ASN A 69 -8.32 10.14 -1.04
C ASN A 69 -8.09 9.13 -2.17
N ALA A 70 -6.83 8.84 -2.52
CA ALA A 70 -6.52 7.85 -3.55
C ALA A 70 -6.92 6.43 -3.12
N ILE A 71 -6.75 6.08 -1.85
CA ILE A 71 -7.18 4.80 -1.28
C ILE A 71 -8.70 4.68 -1.37
N GLU A 72 -9.41 5.73 -0.96
CA GLU A 72 -10.87 5.76 -1.04
C GLU A 72 -11.37 5.66 -2.49
N GLN A 73 -10.74 6.37 -3.43
CA GLN A 73 -11.02 6.29 -4.86
C GLN A 73 -10.77 4.88 -5.44
N ALA A 74 -9.75 4.17 -4.96
CA ALA A 74 -9.45 2.83 -5.41
C ALA A 74 -10.38 1.77 -4.79
N LEU A 75 -10.90 2.03 -3.59
CA LEU A 75 -11.86 1.17 -2.91
C LEU A 75 -13.32 1.41 -3.35
N ALA A 76 -13.66 2.63 -3.75
CA ALA A 76 -15.01 3.04 -4.15
C ALA A 76 -15.44 2.54 -5.54
N VAL A 77 -14.56 1.83 -6.27
CA VAL A 77 -14.81 1.22 -7.59
C VAL A 77 -15.03 -0.28 -7.48
#